data_AF-A0A257M150-F1
#
_entry.id   AF-A0A257M150-F1
#
_cell.length_a   1.000
_cell.length_b   1.000
_cell.length_c   1.000
_cell.angle_alpha   90.00
_cell.angle_beta   90.00
_cell.angle_gamma   90.00
#
_symmetry.space_group_name_H-M   'P 1'
#
loop_
_entity.id
_entity.type
_entity.pdbx_description
1 polymer ?
#
loop_
_entity_poly.entity_id
_entity_poly.type
_entity_poly.pdbx_seq_one_letter_code
_entity_poly.pdbx_strand_id
1 'polypeptide(L)'
;MQDVFDFRDRLIDEYAAFSRSFSRIAAPDIAQHIEAEYSRGRYWPEPLLQINPNYKRSGSVQDLVAQGSLHAACAKLFQSGKAEGHPSDLHLYVHQMQAIAKAQNQQSYVVTTGTGSGKSLSFFIPIVDRILKAKDSDPRKRTRAIVIYPMNALANSQLEELDKFLHGYSPESAPFTVARYTGQESSDERQAIANNPPDILLTNFMMLELILTRYEEVDRRVVEHCTGLEYLVLDELHTYRGRQGADVAMLVRRLRERMQADRLVCIGTSATMSSTGTQADRDQTVAAVASLLFGAQITEQDVLTMVPLSRAGIVFEIGNAIQKGDAARAIGLIDQQLEQGESAVAIIRASIIPTVRNLFMAKVTEETLKVPTGNYQAFAGALDRLPEFDRAWLPQKKTGGVNVYPIFLAMRGASAFTLAGLTAAMEATHRADQALVTTGLDNRLILHRLIAEITAARRKK
;
A
#
# COMPACT_ATOMS: atom_id res chain seq x y z
N MET A 1 11.93 26.86 -12.84
CA MET A 1 12.11 25.50 -13.38
C MET A 1 12.23 25.67 -14.89
N GLN A 2 13.44 25.54 -15.44
CA GLN A 2 13.67 25.53 -16.90
C GLN A 2 12.98 24.28 -17.48
N ASP A 3 12.57 24.34 -18.75
CA ASP A 3 11.82 23.30 -19.45
C ASP A 3 12.39 21.88 -19.19
N VAL A 4 11.52 20.93 -18.87
CA VAL A 4 11.89 19.52 -18.61
C VAL A 4 12.50 18.86 -19.85
N PHE A 5 12.12 19.33 -21.05
CA PHE A 5 12.71 18.86 -22.30
C PHE A 5 14.12 19.40 -22.50
N ASP A 6 14.38 20.68 -22.17
CA ASP A 6 15.73 21.25 -22.22
C ASP A 6 16.68 20.61 -21.20
N PHE A 7 16.17 20.21 -20.03
CA PHE A 7 16.97 19.45 -19.06
C PHE A 7 17.30 18.05 -19.57
N ARG A 8 16.33 17.36 -20.19
CA ARG A 8 16.56 16.06 -20.83
C ARG A 8 17.66 16.15 -21.88
N ASP A 9 17.58 17.13 -22.78
CA ASP A 9 18.51 17.25 -23.90
C ASP A 9 19.94 17.43 -23.41
N ARG A 10 20.13 18.31 -22.41
CA ARG A 10 21.43 18.47 -21.75
C ARG A 10 21.92 17.18 -21.10
N LEU A 11 21.05 16.45 -20.40
CA LEU A 11 21.42 15.18 -19.74
C LEU A 11 21.83 14.11 -20.76
N ILE A 12 21.10 14.00 -21.88
CA ILE A 12 21.42 13.09 -22.98
C ILE A 12 22.77 13.46 -23.59
N ASP A 13 23.02 14.74 -23.86
CA ASP A 13 24.27 15.21 -24.45
C ASP A 13 25.47 14.93 -23.53
N GLU A 14 25.35 15.22 -22.24
CA GLU A 14 26.40 14.95 -21.24
C GLU A 14 26.69 13.44 -21.13
N TYR A 15 25.65 12.62 -21.03
CA TYR A 15 25.81 11.17 -20.93
C TYR A 15 26.35 10.56 -22.23
N ALA A 16 25.93 11.07 -23.39
CA ALA A 16 26.47 10.66 -24.69
C ALA A 16 27.97 10.99 -24.80
N ALA A 17 28.38 12.20 -24.41
CA ALA A 17 29.78 12.60 -24.37
C ALA A 17 30.58 11.70 -23.41
N PHE A 18 30.06 11.46 -22.21
CA PHE A 18 30.66 10.56 -21.22
C PHE A 18 30.83 9.14 -21.77
N SER A 19 29.75 8.51 -22.27
CA SER A 19 29.76 7.15 -22.79
C SER A 19 30.71 6.96 -23.99
N ARG A 20 30.93 8.01 -24.78
CA ARG A 20 31.85 8.00 -25.93
C ARG A 20 33.31 8.29 -25.56
N SER A 21 33.56 8.81 -24.34
CA SER A 21 34.89 9.26 -23.92
C SER A 21 35.85 8.13 -23.49
N PHE A 22 35.33 6.98 -23.07
CA PHE A 22 36.14 5.94 -22.41
C PHE A 22 36.94 5.04 -23.36
N SER A 23 36.57 4.93 -24.63
CA SER A 23 37.16 3.95 -25.53
C SER A 23 37.19 4.44 -26.96
N ARG A 24 38.37 4.42 -27.57
CA ARG A 24 38.56 4.73 -28.99
C ARG A 24 38.48 3.43 -29.79
N ILE A 25 37.45 3.30 -30.61
CA ILE A 25 37.25 2.11 -31.45
C ILE A 25 38.18 2.20 -32.66
N ALA A 26 39.16 1.31 -32.75
CA ALA A 26 40.16 1.32 -33.84
C ALA A 26 39.64 0.67 -35.14
N ALA A 27 38.72 -0.29 -35.03
CA ALA A 27 38.14 -1.01 -36.16
C ALA A 27 37.04 -0.15 -36.84
N PRO A 28 37.19 0.22 -38.13
CA PRO A 28 36.27 1.15 -38.79
C PRO A 28 34.83 0.63 -38.91
N ASP A 29 34.66 -0.66 -39.14
CA ASP A 29 33.38 -1.36 -39.26
C ASP A 29 32.61 -1.34 -37.94
N ILE A 30 33.29 -1.61 -36.82
CA ILE A 30 32.70 -1.56 -35.47
C ILE A 30 32.36 -0.11 -35.10
N ALA A 31 33.26 0.84 -35.40
CA ALA A 31 33.01 2.26 -35.12
C ALA A 31 31.78 2.77 -35.89
N GLN A 32 31.66 2.40 -37.16
CA GLN A 32 30.52 2.79 -38.01
C GLN A 32 29.22 2.15 -37.52
N HIS A 33 29.25 0.88 -37.10
CA HIS A 33 28.08 0.22 -36.53
C HIS A 33 27.61 0.91 -35.24
N ILE A 34 28.53 1.20 -34.32
CA ILE A 34 28.22 1.84 -33.04
C ILE A 34 27.68 3.26 -33.26
N GLU A 35 28.26 4.05 -34.17
CA GLU A 35 27.77 5.40 -34.47
C GLU A 35 26.38 5.38 -35.12
N ALA A 36 26.09 4.38 -35.96
CA ALA A 36 24.76 4.18 -36.53
C ALA A 36 23.72 3.85 -35.45
N GLU A 37 24.06 3.01 -34.46
CA GLU A 37 23.16 2.68 -33.34
C GLU A 37 22.89 3.91 -32.44
N TYR A 38 23.89 4.75 -32.21
CA TYR A 38 23.67 6.03 -31.51
C TYR A 38 22.79 6.99 -32.30
N SER A 39 23.01 7.12 -33.62
CA SER A 39 22.23 7.99 -34.51
C SER A 39 20.77 7.56 -34.60
N ARG A 40 20.48 6.27 -34.40
CA ARG A 40 19.11 5.72 -34.32
C ARG A 40 18.40 6.02 -32.99
N GLY A 41 19.06 6.69 -32.05
CA GLY A 41 18.50 6.99 -30.73
C GLY A 41 18.30 5.75 -29.85
N ARG A 42 18.94 4.61 -30.19
CA ARG A 42 18.74 3.34 -29.46
C ARG A 42 19.05 3.45 -27.97
N TYR A 43 20.03 4.27 -27.61
CA TYR A 43 20.48 4.46 -26.25
C TYR A 43 19.79 5.64 -25.53
N TRP A 44 19.02 6.44 -26.27
CA TRP A 44 18.33 7.65 -25.78
C TRP A 44 16.81 7.51 -26.05
N PRO A 45 16.10 6.65 -25.30
CA PRO A 45 14.67 6.47 -25.50
C PRO A 45 13.92 7.79 -25.27
N GLU A 46 12.81 7.99 -26.01
CA GLU A 46 11.95 9.15 -25.78
C GLU A 46 11.48 9.21 -24.32
N PRO A 47 11.31 10.42 -23.75
CA PRO A 47 10.83 10.55 -22.40
C PRO A 47 9.45 9.92 -22.28
N LEU A 48 9.31 8.96 -21.38
CA LEU A 48 8.01 8.38 -21.06
C LEU A 48 7.18 9.42 -20.32
N LEU A 49 6.27 10.07 -21.04
CA LEU A 49 5.28 10.95 -20.43
C LEU A 49 4.22 10.10 -19.74
N GLN A 50 4.40 9.90 -18.43
CA GLN A 50 3.42 9.23 -17.59
C GLN A 50 2.62 10.27 -16.80
N ILE A 51 1.31 10.34 -17.04
CA ILE A 51 0.40 11.11 -16.20
C ILE A 51 0.34 10.39 -14.84
N ASN A 52 0.77 11.07 -13.78
CA ASN A 52 0.69 10.50 -12.44
C ASN A 52 -0.80 10.42 -12.04
N PRO A 53 -1.37 9.21 -11.87
CA PRO A 53 -2.78 9.07 -11.53
C PRO A 53 -3.08 9.78 -10.21
N ASN A 54 -4.20 10.52 -10.15
CA ASN A 54 -4.70 11.00 -8.86
C ASN A 54 -5.19 9.79 -8.05
N TYR A 55 -4.45 9.44 -7.01
CA TYR A 55 -4.80 8.31 -6.14
C TYR A 55 -5.80 8.74 -5.06
N LYS A 56 -6.71 7.82 -4.72
CA LYS A 56 -7.76 8.07 -3.72
C LYS A 56 -7.16 8.24 -2.32
N ARG A 57 -7.35 9.42 -1.76
CA ARG A 57 -7.09 9.72 -0.33
C ARG A 57 -8.27 9.27 0.51
N SER A 58 -8.02 8.69 1.69
CA SER A 58 -9.07 8.11 2.54
C SER A 58 -9.17 8.72 3.94
N GLY A 59 -8.14 9.47 4.37
CA GLY A 59 -8.07 10.11 5.69
C GLY A 59 -6.70 10.73 5.90
N SER A 60 -6.43 11.26 7.08
CA SER A 60 -5.13 11.80 7.47
C SER A 60 -4.50 11.03 8.65
N VAL A 61 -3.20 11.23 8.88
CA VAL A 61 -2.55 10.76 10.11
C VAL A 61 -3.21 11.37 11.34
N GLN A 62 -3.59 12.63 11.26
CA GLN A 62 -4.22 13.38 12.34
C GLN A 62 -5.59 12.79 12.72
N ASP A 63 -6.40 12.38 11.74
CA ASP A 63 -7.67 11.67 11.98
C ASP A 63 -7.44 10.35 12.73
N LEU A 64 -6.43 9.57 12.33
CA LEU A 64 -6.09 8.30 12.96
C LEU A 64 -5.60 8.47 14.40
N VAL A 65 -4.88 9.55 14.69
CA VAL A 65 -4.46 9.91 16.05
C VAL A 65 -5.67 10.33 16.89
N ALA A 66 -6.55 11.17 16.36
CA ALA A 66 -7.77 11.61 17.06
C ALA A 66 -8.69 10.42 17.42
N GLN A 67 -8.67 9.37 16.60
CA GLN A 67 -9.41 8.11 16.83
C GLN A 67 -8.71 7.16 17.82
N GLY A 68 -7.49 7.48 18.27
CA GLY A 68 -6.68 6.61 19.13
C GLY A 68 -6.03 5.42 18.41
N SER A 69 -6.08 5.37 17.07
CA SER A 69 -5.47 4.31 16.28
C SER A 69 -3.94 4.45 16.27
N LEU A 70 -3.43 5.67 16.12
CA LEU A 70 -1.99 5.98 16.14
C LEU A 70 -1.58 6.71 17.43
N HIS A 71 -0.31 6.61 17.78
CA HIS A 71 0.30 7.32 18.90
C HIS A 71 0.17 8.84 18.74
N ALA A 72 -0.06 9.55 19.85
CA ALA A 72 -0.34 11.00 19.84
C ALA A 72 0.75 11.83 19.13
N ALA A 73 2.02 11.46 19.28
CA ALA A 73 3.14 12.15 18.63
C ALA A 73 3.15 12.02 17.10
N CYS A 74 2.49 11.01 16.51
CA CYS A 74 2.43 10.82 15.06
C CYS A 74 1.79 12.02 14.35
N ALA A 75 0.83 12.71 14.98
CA ALA A 75 0.17 13.88 14.40
C ALA A 75 1.12 15.07 14.18
N LYS A 76 2.14 15.23 15.05
CA LYS A 76 3.18 16.28 14.95
C LYS A 76 4.40 15.84 14.15
N LEU A 77 4.66 14.54 14.08
CA LEU A 77 5.75 13.98 13.29
C LEU A 77 5.41 14.00 11.80
N PHE A 78 4.26 13.42 11.44
CA PHE A 78 3.86 13.22 10.06
C PHE A 78 2.94 14.34 9.59
N GLN A 79 3.55 15.41 9.10
CA GLN A 79 2.87 16.57 8.51
C GLN A 79 3.45 16.86 7.12
N SER A 80 2.60 17.30 6.20
CA SER A 80 3.04 17.77 4.89
C SER A 80 3.55 19.21 5.00
N GLY A 81 4.64 19.56 4.31
CA GLY A 81 5.13 20.95 4.30
C GLY A 81 5.86 21.39 5.57
N LYS A 82 6.26 20.44 6.42
CA LYS A 82 6.84 20.71 7.75
C LYS A 82 8.23 21.33 7.68
N ALA A 83 9.10 20.82 6.80
CA ALA A 83 10.44 21.35 6.61
C ALA A 83 10.41 22.71 5.89
N GLU A 84 9.36 22.94 5.10
CA GLU A 84 9.11 24.14 4.32
C GLU A 84 8.41 25.26 5.13
N GLY A 85 8.13 25.02 6.42
CA GLY A 85 7.55 26.01 7.34
C GLY A 85 6.03 26.20 7.22
N HIS A 86 5.34 25.37 6.43
CA HIS A 86 3.89 25.40 6.26
C HIS A 86 3.26 24.02 6.58
N PRO A 87 3.34 23.57 7.85
CA PRO A 87 2.86 22.25 8.24
C PRO A 87 1.34 22.13 8.06
N SER A 88 0.92 21.03 7.45
CA SER A 88 -0.48 20.68 7.22
C SER A 88 -0.70 19.17 7.38
N ASP A 89 -1.96 18.77 7.50
CA ASP A 89 -2.33 17.37 7.73
C ASP A 89 -1.82 16.45 6.62
N LEU A 90 -1.17 15.35 7.01
CA LEU A 90 -0.66 14.37 6.07
C LEU A 90 -1.81 13.44 5.64
N HIS A 91 -2.31 13.68 4.44
CA HIS A 91 -3.38 12.87 3.85
C HIS A 91 -2.82 11.57 3.26
N LEU A 92 -3.46 10.46 3.62
CA LEU A 92 -3.04 9.11 3.28
C LEU A 92 -3.88 8.51 2.15
N TYR A 93 -3.21 7.75 1.30
CA TYR A 93 -3.85 6.91 0.30
C TYR A 93 -4.46 5.65 0.94
N VAL A 94 -5.44 5.05 0.24
CA VAL A 94 -6.11 3.81 0.72
C VAL A 94 -5.12 2.71 1.09
N HIS A 95 -4.10 2.47 0.26
CA HIS A 95 -3.10 1.42 0.53
C HIS A 95 -2.26 1.70 1.79
N GLN A 96 -1.97 2.98 2.09
CA GLN A 96 -1.27 3.37 3.33
C GLN A 96 -2.14 3.13 4.56
N MET A 97 -3.44 3.45 4.48
CA MET A 97 -4.40 3.16 5.55
C MET A 97 -4.53 1.65 5.80
N GLN A 98 -4.60 0.85 4.73
CA GLN A 98 -4.62 -0.61 4.82
C GLN A 98 -3.32 -1.16 5.43
N ALA A 99 -2.17 -0.61 5.05
CA ALA A 99 -0.87 -1.00 5.58
C ALA A 99 -0.77 -0.73 7.09
N ILE A 100 -1.22 0.44 7.55
CA ILE A 100 -1.31 0.77 8.98
C ILE A 100 -2.17 -0.26 9.71
N ALA A 101 -3.35 -0.60 9.18
CA ALA A 101 -4.23 -1.58 9.80
C ALA A 101 -3.62 -2.99 9.84
N LYS A 102 -2.95 -3.44 8.77
CA LYS A 102 -2.25 -4.73 8.74
C LYS A 102 -1.12 -4.79 9.78
N ALA A 103 -0.28 -3.76 9.82
CA ALA A 103 0.83 -3.68 10.77
C ALA A 103 0.36 -3.66 12.23
N GLN A 104 -0.74 -2.96 12.54
CA GLN A 104 -1.33 -2.93 13.88
C GLN A 104 -1.86 -4.30 14.33
N ASN A 105 -2.32 -5.13 13.39
CA ASN A 105 -2.72 -6.51 13.63
C ASN A 105 -1.53 -7.50 13.60
N GLN A 106 -0.29 -7.00 13.57
CA GLN A 106 0.94 -7.81 13.45
C GLN A 106 0.93 -8.73 12.21
N GLN A 107 0.31 -8.28 11.13
CA GLN A 107 0.23 -9.03 9.87
C GLN A 107 1.31 -8.53 8.90
N SER A 108 2.01 -9.47 8.26
CA SER A 108 2.94 -9.18 7.16
C SER A 108 2.16 -8.84 5.90
N TYR A 109 2.68 -7.94 5.05
CA TYR A 109 1.98 -7.50 3.83
C TYR A 109 2.95 -7.03 2.75
N VAL A 110 2.45 -6.93 1.53
CA VAL A 110 3.21 -6.41 0.37
C VAL A 110 2.46 -5.28 -0.29
N VAL A 111 3.12 -4.16 -0.53
CA VAL A 111 2.54 -2.99 -1.18
C VAL A 111 3.00 -2.94 -2.64
N THR A 112 2.08 -3.16 -3.57
CA THR A 112 2.34 -3.18 -5.01
C THR A 112 1.79 -1.94 -5.68
N THR A 113 2.63 -0.91 -5.75
CA THR A 113 2.23 0.43 -6.18
C THR A 113 3.33 1.07 -7.01
N GLY A 114 2.95 1.80 -8.06
CA GLY A 114 3.87 2.51 -8.96
C GLY A 114 4.84 3.45 -8.25
N THR A 115 5.87 3.87 -8.97
CA THR A 115 6.85 4.85 -8.47
C THR A 115 6.18 6.17 -8.10
N GLY A 116 6.68 6.84 -7.05
CA GLY A 116 6.12 8.12 -6.58
C GLY A 116 4.75 8.04 -5.86
N SER A 117 4.21 6.85 -5.60
CA SER A 117 2.90 6.67 -4.95
C SER A 117 2.91 6.77 -3.41
N GLY A 118 4.08 7.00 -2.79
CA GLY A 118 4.22 7.10 -1.34
C GLY A 118 4.33 5.74 -0.61
N LYS A 119 4.95 4.72 -1.25
CA LYS A 119 5.24 3.41 -0.65
C LYS A 119 5.91 3.50 0.71
N SER A 120 6.88 4.40 0.86
CA SER A 120 7.65 4.52 2.11
C SER A 120 6.78 4.79 3.32
N LEU A 121 5.75 5.63 3.19
CA LEU A 121 4.83 5.93 4.28
C LEU A 121 3.98 4.72 4.70
N SER A 122 3.78 3.75 3.81
CA SER A 122 3.04 2.52 4.13
C SER A 122 3.75 1.63 5.13
N PHE A 123 5.07 1.76 5.32
CA PHE A 123 5.81 1.04 6.34
C PHE A 123 6.37 1.97 7.43
N PHE A 124 6.80 3.19 7.12
CA PHE A 124 7.36 4.08 8.13
C PHE A 124 6.34 4.54 9.17
N ILE A 125 5.11 4.87 8.76
CA ILE A 125 4.07 5.31 9.71
C ILE A 125 3.78 4.22 10.76
N PRO A 126 3.46 2.96 10.39
CA PRO A 126 3.21 1.93 11.39
C PRO A 126 4.45 1.55 12.19
N ILE A 127 5.65 1.55 11.59
CA ILE A 127 6.91 1.29 12.31
C ILE A 127 7.13 2.34 13.41
N VAL A 128 7.03 3.62 13.06
CA VAL A 128 7.21 4.73 14.02
C VAL A 128 6.12 4.72 15.08
N ASP A 129 4.86 4.49 14.71
CA ASP A 129 3.76 4.32 15.68
C ASP A 129 4.08 3.25 16.73
N ARG A 130 4.55 2.08 16.28
CA ARG A 130 4.92 0.97 17.17
C ARG A 130 6.13 1.31 18.03
N ILE A 131 7.16 1.96 17.48
CA ILE A 131 8.34 2.43 18.24
C ILE A 131 7.91 3.36 19.36
N LEU A 132 7.07 4.35 19.07
CA LEU A 132 6.61 5.34 20.06
C LEU A 132 5.81 4.67 21.18
N LYS A 133 4.81 3.87 20.83
CA LYS A 133 4.03 3.07 21.80
C LYS A 133 4.92 2.16 22.65
N ALA A 134 5.99 1.62 22.06
CA ALA A 134 6.91 0.78 22.80
C ALA A 134 7.76 1.58 23.79
N LYS A 135 8.22 2.77 23.40
CA LYS A 135 9.05 3.64 24.25
C LYS A 135 8.29 4.16 25.48
N ASP A 136 6.99 4.36 25.37
CA ASP A 136 6.14 4.70 26.52
C ASP A 136 6.19 3.60 27.60
N SER A 137 6.37 2.34 27.19
CA SER A 137 6.44 1.19 28.09
C SER A 137 7.88 0.78 28.47
N ASP A 138 8.82 0.90 27.53
CA ASP A 138 10.21 0.48 27.68
C ASP A 138 11.12 1.44 26.89
N PRO A 139 11.77 2.40 27.57
CA PRO A 139 12.61 3.41 26.93
C PRO A 139 13.99 2.88 26.51
N ARG A 140 14.30 1.59 26.74
CA ARG A 140 15.59 1.02 26.34
C ARG A 140 15.81 1.16 24.84
N LYS A 141 16.97 1.71 24.48
CA LYS A 141 17.40 1.88 23.10
C LYS A 141 17.72 0.53 22.48
N ARG A 142 17.13 0.24 21.32
CA ARG A 142 17.37 -0.96 20.52
C ARG A 142 16.83 -0.76 19.11
N THR A 143 17.36 -1.51 18.16
CA THR A 143 16.87 -1.52 16.78
C THR A 143 15.59 -2.35 16.71
N ARG A 144 14.47 -1.70 16.38
CA ARG A 144 13.15 -2.36 16.27
C ARG A 144 12.77 -2.67 14.83
N ALA A 145 13.32 -1.92 13.86
CA ALA A 145 13.06 -2.12 12.45
C ALA A 145 14.35 -2.10 11.62
N ILE A 146 14.45 -3.01 10.65
CA ILE A 146 15.48 -3.00 9.61
C ILE A 146 14.79 -2.77 8.27
N VAL A 147 15.30 -1.81 7.49
CA VAL A 147 14.85 -1.57 6.12
C VAL A 147 15.99 -1.87 5.17
N ILE A 148 15.76 -2.83 4.27
CA ILE A 148 16.72 -3.28 3.28
C ILE A 148 16.36 -2.64 1.93
N TYR A 149 17.29 -1.85 1.40
CA TYR A 149 17.22 -1.29 0.06
C TYR A 149 18.13 -2.06 -0.91
N PRO A 150 17.79 -2.12 -2.21
CA PRO A 150 18.66 -2.73 -3.21
C PRO A 150 19.88 -1.87 -3.54
N MET A 151 19.83 -0.55 -3.30
CA MET A 151 20.91 0.39 -3.61
C MET A 151 21.13 1.40 -2.47
N ASN A 152 22.39 1.75 -2.20
CA ASN A 152 22.73 2.72 -1.15
C ASN A 152 22.13 4.12 -1.39
N ALA A 153 21.98 4.52 -2.65
CA ALA A 153 21.34 5.79 -3.00
C ALA A 153 19.90 5.89 -2.48
N LEU A 154 19.16 4.78 -2.48
CA LEU A 154 17.81 4.72 -1.91
C LEU A 154 17.85 4.87 -0.39
N ALA A 155 18.79 4.19 0.29
CA ALA A 155 18.96 4.35 1.73
C ALA A 155 19.28 5.80 2.13
N ASN A 156 20.14 6.48 1.36
CA ASN A 156 20.48 7.89 1.59
C ASN A 156 19.26 8.79 1.40
N SER A 157 18.55 8.65 0.27
CA SER A 157 17.35 9.44 0.00
C SER A 157 16.26 9.22 1.06
N GLN A 158 16.08 7.99 1.55
CA GLN A 158 15.08 7.71 2.56
C GLN A 158 15.49 8.21 3.96
N LEU A 159 16.79 8.31 4.25
CA LEU A 159 17.27 8.98 5.46
C LEU A 159 16.90 10.48 5.41
N GLU A 160 17.18 11.15 4.30
CA GLU A 160 16.84 12.56 4.10
C GLU A 160 15.32 12.81 4.20
N GLU A 161 14.49 11.92 3.66
CA GLU A 161 13.03 12.02 3.79
C GLU A 161 12.54 11.86 5.24
N LEU A 162 13.15 10.97 6.03
CA LEU A 162 12.83 10.82 7.45
C LEU A 162 13.26 12.04 8.27
N ASP A 163 14.40 12.65 7.94
CA ASP A 163 14.89 13.85 8.61
C ASP A 163 13.93 15.03 8.45
N LYS A 164 13.20 15.12 7.32
CA LYS A 164 12.13 16.13 7.14
C LYS A 164 11.02 16.00 8.18
N PHE A 165 10.65 14.77 8.58
CA PHE A 165 9.65 14.55 9.63
C PHE A 165 10.20 14.87 11.03
N LEU A 166 11.51 14.71 11.21
CA LEU A 166 12.24 15.08 12.43
C LEU A 166 12.60 16.58 12.49
N HIS A 167 12.29 17.37 11.45
CA HIS A 167 12.51 18.82 11.46
C HIS A 167 11.86 19.48 12.68
N GLY A 168 12.61 20.35 13.36
CA GLY A 168 12.19 21.02 14.59
C GLY A 168 12.43 20.24 15.89
N TYR A 169 12.96 19.02 15.82
CA TYR A 169 13.44 18.28 16.99
C TYR A 169 14.97 18.39 17.10
N SER A 170 15.48 18.47 18.34
CA SER A 170 16.91 18.26 18.59
C SER A 170 17.23 16.76 18.54
N PRO A 171 18.49 16.34 18.29
CA PRO A 171 18.87 14.92 18.29
C PRO A 171 18.49 14.19 19.58
N GLU A 172 18.48 14.89 20.72
CA GLU A 172 18.15 14.34 22.04
C GLU A 172 16.64 14.26 22.31
N SER A 173 15.85 15.11 21.66
CA SER A 173 14.38 15.16 21.80
C SER A 173 13.64 14.47 20.65
N ALA A 174 14.37 13.94 19.68
CA ALA A 174 13.82 13.21 18.54
C ALA A 174 12.96 12.02 19.03
N PRO A 175 11.68 11.94 18.64
CA PRO A 175 10.80 10.87 19.12
C PRO A 175 11.24 9.46 18.69
N PHE A 176 11.95 9.36 17.56
CA PHE A 176 12.60 8.15 17.08
C PHE A 176 13.95 8.49 16.44
N THR A 177 14.83 7.49 16.36
CA THR A 177 16.14 7.61 15.72
C THR A 177 16.25 6.67 14.52
N VAL A 178 16.94 7.12 13.49
CA VAL A 178 17.25 6.35 12.29
C VAL A 178 18.74 6.48 12.00
N ALA A 179 19.38 5.39 11.57
CA ALA A 179 20.74 5.44 11.06
C ALA A 179 20.91 4.53 9.85
N ARG A 180 21.89 4.86 9.02
CA ARG A 180 22.30 4.06 7.87
C ARG A 180 23.52 3.20 8.24
N TYR A 181 23.54 1.97 7.75
CA TYR A 181 24.65 1.03 7.88
C TYR A 181 24.84 0.28 6.56
N THR A 182 25.44 0.92 5.56
CA THR A 182 25.57 0.37 4.20
C THR A 182 27.03 0.17 3.74
N GLY A 183 27.99 0.34 4.65
CA GLY A 183 29.41 0.21 4.38
C GLY A 183 30.10 1.49 3.92
N GLN A 184 29.35 2.58 3.76
CA GLN A 184 29.90 3.91 3.43
C GLN A 184 30.18 4.76 4.69
N GLU A 185 29.75 4.27 5.85
CA GLU A 185 30.02 4.89 7.15
C GLU A 185 31.49 4.71 7.52
N SER A 186 32.08 5.79 8.03
CA SER A 186 33.39 5.83 8.67
C SER A 186 33.42 4.96 9.94
N SER A 187 34.63 4.68 10.44
CA SER A 187 34.81 3.92 11.68
C SER A 187 34.09 4.58 12.88
N ASP A 188 34.16 5.90 12.98
CA ASP A 188 33.56 6.66 14.07
C ASP A 188 32.03 6.61 14.01
N GLU A 189 31.44 6.71 12.82
CA GLU A 189 30.00 6.58 12.62
C GLU A 189 29.50 5.17 12.99
N ARG A 190 30.22 4.12 12.57
CA ARG A 190 29.88 2.74 12.95
C ARG A 190 29.96 2.54 14.46
N GLN A 191 30.99 3.09 15.09
CA GLN A 191 31.16 3.03 16.54
C GLN A 191 30.04 3.79 17.27
N ALA A 192 29.60 4.94 16.74
CA ALA A 192 28.47 5.69 17.27
C ALA A 192 27.16 4.88 17.21
N ILE A 193 26.90 4.19 16.10
CA ILE A 193 25.72 3.32 15.95
C ILE A 193 25.79 2.13 16.92
N ALA A 194 26.95 1.50 17.08
CA ALA A 194 27.15 0.42 18.05
C ALA A 194 27.00 0.87 19.51
N ASN A 195 27.36 2.12 19.81
CA ASN A 195 27.24 2.72 21.15
C ASN A 195 25.83 3.22 21.46
N ASN A 196 25.11 3.69 20.44
CA ASN A 196 23.80 4.29 20.57
C ASN A 196 22.89 3.74 19.45
N PRO A 197 22.26 2.58 19.65
CA PRO A 197 21.50 1.93 18.59
C PRO A 197 20.32 2.80 18.14
N PRO A 198 20.10 2.92 16.83
CA PRO A 198 18.92 3.60 16.29
C PRO A 198 17.65 2.75 16.49
N ASP A 199 16.47 3.36 16.45
CA ASP A 199 15.22 2.58 16.41
C ASP A 199 15.02 1.90 15.05
N ILE A 200 15.47 2.56 13.97
CA ILE A 200 15.37 2.11 12.58
C ILE A 200 16.77 2.04 11.95
N LEU A 201 17.14 0.88 11.42
CA LEU A 201 18.39 0.68 10.70
C LEU A 201 18.12 0.57 9.18
N LEU A 202 18.68 1.49 8.40
CA LEU A 202 18.64 1.45 6.94
C LEU A 202 19.89 0.77 6.41
N THR A 203 19.75 -0.29 5.63
CA THR A 203 20.90 -1.06 5.13
C THR A 203 20.62 -1.62 3.73
N ASN A 204 21.57 -2.39 3.20
CA ASN A 204 21.40 -3.21 2.01
C ASN A 204 21.66 -4.68 2.38
N PHE A 205 21.19 -5.60 1.53
CA PHE A 205 21.27 -7.03 1.84
C PHE A 205 22.71 -7.54 1.97
N MET A 206 23.66 -6.98 1.21
CA MET A 206 25.06 -7.36 1.29
C MET A 206 25.68 -6.97 2.63
N MET A 207 25.43 -5.75 3.08
CA MET A 207 25.96 -5.25 4.35
C MET A 207 25.34 -5.99 5.53
N LEU A 208 24.05 -6.29 5.47
CA LEU A 208 23.39 -7.09 6.50
C LEU A 208 23.96 -8.52 6.56
N GLU A 209 24.15 -9.19 5.43
CA GLU A 209 24.81 -10.50 5.37
C GLU A 209 26.24 -10.42 5.93
N LEU A 210 26.95 -9.33 5.65
CA LEU A 210 28.30 -9.10 6.12
C LEU A 210 28.38 -9.03 7.64
N ILE A 211 27.59 -8.16 8.28
CA ILE A 211 27.62 -8.01 9.75
C ILE A 211 27.04 -9.24 10.46
N LEU A 212 26.19 -10.00 9.78
CA LEU A 212 25.68 -11.26 10.31
C LEU A 212 26.71 -12.40 10.28
N THR A 213 27.80 -12.26 9.53
CA THR A 213 28.81 -13.32 9.36
C THR A 213 30.19 -12.94 9.88
N ARG A 214 30.54 -11.65 9.88
CA ARG A 214 31.82 -11.16 10.39
C ARG A 214 31.83 -11.10 11.91
N TYR A 215 33.03 -11.24 12.47
CA TYR A 215 33.28 -11.28 13.91
C TYR A 215 34.03 -10.03 14.39
N GLU A 216 33.68 -8.87 13.85
CA GLU A 216 34.16 -7.57 14.34
C GLU A 216 33.31 -7.12 15.54
N GLU A 217 33.93 -6.56 16.57
CA GLU A 217 33.24 -6.19 17.82
C GLU A 217 32.11 -5.16 17.58
N VAL A 218 32.38 -4.16 16.74
CA VAL A 218 31.44 -3.09 16.39
C VAL A 218 30.22 -3.67 15.69
N ASP A 219 30.41 -4.48 14.65
CA ASP A 219 29.33 -5.15 13.91
C ASP A 219 28.51 -6.06 14.83
N ARG A 220 29.18 -6.82 15.71
CA ARG A 220 28.51 -7.72 16.65
C ARG A 220 27.55 -6.96 17.57
N ARG A 221 27.98 -5.80 18.09
CA ARG A 221 27.14 -4.95 18.94
C ARG A 221 25.94 -4.38 18.16
N VAL A 222 26.14 -3.92 16.93
CA VAL A 222 25.01 -3.47 16.07
C VAL A 222 23.99 -4.58 15.88
N VAL A 223 24.45 -5.80 15.66
CA VAL A 223 23.59 -6.97 15.50
C VAL A 223 22.88 -7.36 16.81
N GLU A 224 23.58 -7.34 17.95
CA GLU A 224 22.99 -7.61 19.28
C GLU A 224 21.87 -6.61 19.63
N HIS A 225 21.98 -5.34 19.20
CA HIS A 225 20.92 -4.35 19.38
C HIS A 225 19.65 -4.63 18.58
N CYS A 226 19.70 -5.58 17.64
CA CYS A 226 18.55 -5.99 16.84
C CYS A 226 17.79 -7.19 17.46
N THR A 227 18.19 -7.70 18.64
CA THR A 227 17.46 -8.78 19.32
C THR A 227 16.00 -8.38 19.62
N GLY A 228 15.07 -9.28 19.29
CA GLY A 228 13.64 -9.05 19.35
C GLY A 228 13.13 -8.10 18.27
N LEU A 229 13.74 -8.14 17.08
CA LEU A 229 13.37 -7.31 15.92
C LEU A 229 11.86 -7.43 15.63
N GLU A 230 11.20 -6.29 15.42
CA GLU A 230 9.75 -6.24 15.25
C GLU A 230 9.33 -6.09 13.78
N TYR A 231 10.12 -5.36 12.99
CA TYR A 231 9.85 -5.15 11.57
C TYR A 231 11.07 -5.43 10.69
N LEU A 232 10.81 -6.07 9.55
CA LEU A 232 11.75 -6.19 8.45
C LEU A 232 11.09 -5.73 7.16
N VAL A 233 11.69 -4.73 6.51
CA VAL A 233 11.21 -4.21 5.23
C VAL A 233 12.17 -4.61 4.13
N LEU A 234 11.64 -5.19 3.05
CA LEU A 234 12.36 -5.40 1.80
C LEU A 234 11.78 -4.45 0.75
N ASP A 235 12.55 -3.41 0.40
CA ASP A 235 12.13 -2.46 -0.63
C ASP A 235 12.49 -2.94 -2.03
N GLU A 236 11.65 -2.56 -3.00
CA GLU A 236 11.72 -2.99 -4.39
C GLU A 236 11.90 -4.50 -4.57
N LEU A 237 10.96 -5.28 -4.02
CA LEU A 237 10.94 -6.74 -4.07
C LEU A 237 11.16 -7.33 -5.47
N HIS A 238 10.76 -6.60 -6.52
CA HIS A 238 10.97 -7.01 -7.91
C HIS A 238 12.45 -7.16 -8.29
N THR A 239 13.37 -6.58 -7.52
CA THR A 239 14.82 -6.69 -7.72
C THR A 239 15.37 -8.02 -7.20
N TYR A 240 14.75 -8.63 -6.21
CA TYR A 240 15.21 -9.88 -5.58
C TYR A 240 14.73 -11.12 -6.34
N ARG A 241 15.38 -11.42 -7.46
CA ARG A 241 15.04 -12.56 -8.35
C ARG A 241 16.23 -13.48 -8.61
N GLY A 242 15.94 -14.71 -9.04
CA GLY A 242 16.97 -15.72 -9.34
C GLY A 242 17.87 -16.01 -8.13
N ARG A 243 19.18 -16.10 -8.37
CA ARG A 243 20.19 -16.36 -7.31
C ARG A 243 20.14 -15.33 -6.19
N GLN A 244 20.07 -14.04 -6.53
CA GLN A 244 20.03 -12.96 -5.53
C GLN A 244 18.80 -13.08 -4.63
N GLY A 245 17.65 -13.44 -5.18
CA GLY A 245 16.44 -13.69 -4.39
C GLY A 245 16.62 -14.85 -3.41
N ALA A 246 17.28 -15.94 -3.82
CA ALA A 246 17.58 -17.06 -2.93
C ALA A 246 18.54 -16.66 -1.78
N ASP A 247 19.57 -15.87 -2.09
CA ASP A 247 20.51 -15.35 -1.07
C ASP A 247 19.78 -14.49 -0.04
N VAL A 248 18.91 -13.56 -0.49
CA VAL A 248 18.09 -12.74 0.40
C VAL A 248 17.13 -13.59 1.23
N ALA A 249 16.51 -14.61 0.64
CA ALA A 249 15.62 -15.51 1.36
C ALA A 249 16.33 -16.24 2.52
N MET A 250 17.57 -16.69 2.30
CA MET A 250 18.39 -17.32 3.34
C MET A 250 18.86 -16.33 4.39
N LEU A 251 19.23 -15.12 3.97
CA LEU A 251 19.57 -14.01 4.86
C LEU A 251 18.42 -13.70 5.83
N VAL A 252 17.17 -13.59 5.33
CA VAL A 252 16.00 -13.32 6.19
C VAL A 252 15.81 -14.42 7.23
N ARG A 253 15.94 -15.69 6.84
CA ARG A 253 15.83 -16.82 7.77
C ARG A 253 16.91 -16.77 8.87
N ARG A 254 18.15 -16.47 8.48
CA ARG A 254 19.27 -16.31 9.42
C ARG A 254 19.06 -15.14 10.37
N LEU A 255 18.58 -14.01 9.85
CA LEU A 255 18.26 -12.83 10.65
C LEU A 255 17.18 -13.17 11.69
N ARG A 256 16.09 -13.81 11.28
CA ARG A 256 14.99 -14.21 12.19
C ARG A 256 15.49 -15.05 13.35
N GLU A 257 16.28 -16.08 13.04
CA GLU A 257 16.86 -16.98 14.04
C GLU A 257 17.80 -16.22 14.98
N ARG A 258 18.77 -15.49 14.42
CA ARG A 258 19.79 -14.80 15.22
C ARG A 258 19.20 -13.67 16.09
N MET A 259 18.11 -13.04 15.64
CA MET A 259 17.43 -11.98 16.39
C MET A 259 16.34 -12.49 17.34
N GLN A 260 16.05 -13.80 17.38
CA GLN A 260 14.92 -14.35 18.15
C GLN A 260 13.59 -13.65 17.79
N ALA A 261 13.39 -13.38 16.50
CA ALA A 261 12.31 -12.54 16.00
C ALA A 261 11.08 -13.37 15.59
N ASP A 262 10.47 -14.06 16.55
CA ASP A 262 9.34 -14.98 16.30
C ASP A 262 8.11 -14.27 15.74
N ARG A 263 7.89 -13.01 16.16
CA ARG A 263 6.76 -12.16 15.77
C ARG A 263 7.14 -11.10 14.74
N LEU A 264 8.20 -11.33 13.96
CA LEU A 264 8.68 -10.39 12.95
C LEU A 264 7.59 -10.11 11.90
N VAL A 265 7.21 -8.84 11.78
CA VAL A 265 6.32 -8.36 10.71
C VAL A 265 7.17 -8.04 9.49
N CYS A 266 6.92 -8.77 8.41
CA CYS A 266 7.62 -8.62 7.14
C CYS A 266 6.81 -7.72 6.21
N ILE A 267 7.45 -6.68 5.69
CA ILE A 267 6.80 -5.72 4.77
C ILE A 267 7.56 -5.69 3.45
N GLY A 268 6.88 -6.00 2.37
CA GLY A 268 7.41 -5.88 1.01
C GLY A 268 6.89 -4.64 0.32
N THR A 269 7.71 -3.98 -0.48
CA THR A 269 7.27 -2.93 -1.41
C THR A 269 7.75 -3.24 -2.81
N SER A 270 6.93 -2.95 -3.82
CA SER A 270 7.32 -3.16 -5.22
C SER A 270 6.55 -2.27 -6.17
N ALA A 271 7.24 -1.71 -7.16
CA ALA A 271 6.60 -0.99 -8.27
C ALA A 271 5.64 -1.89 -9.08
N THR A 272 6.16 -3.02 -9.59
CA THR A 272 5.44 -4.01 -10.39
C THR A 272 6.21 -5.33 -10.40
N MET A 273 5.58 -6.47 -10.14
CA MET A 273 6.24 -7.80 -10.20
C MET A 273 5.78 -8.69 -11.36
N SER A 274 4.58 -8.46 -11.90
CA SER A 274 4.07 -9.19 -13.07
C SER A 274 3.24 -8.26 -13.96
N SER A 275 3.48 -8.31 -15.27
CA SER A 275 2.71 -7.60 -16.30
C SER A 275 1.63 -8.48 -16.93
N THR A 276 1.63 -9.79 -16.67
CA THR A 276 0.76 -10.78 -17.31
C THR A 276 -0.27 -11.34 -16.33
N GLY A 277 -1.44 -11.74 -16.84
CA GLY A 277 -2.54 -12.30 -16.04
C GLY A 277 -3.47 -11.25 -15.41
N THR A 278 -4.52 -11.75 -14.74
CA THR A 278 -5.49 -10.92 -14.01
C THR A 278 -4.85 -10.31 -12.75
N GLN A 279 -5.53 -9.34 -12.12
CA GLN A 279 -5.05 -8.78 -10.86
C GLN A 279 -4.88 -9.85 -9.77
N ALA A 280 -5.82 -10.80 -9.69
CA ALA A 280 -5.73 -11.91 -8.74
C ALA A 280 -4.50 -12.79 -9.00
N ASP A 281 -4.19 -13.09 -10.28
CA ASP A 281 -2.99 -13.88 -10.63
C ASP A 281 -1.70 -13.14 -10.24
N ARG A 282 -1.68 -11.81 -10.42
CA ARG A 282 -0.55 -10.95 -10.02
C ARG A 282 -0.39 -10.93 -8.51
N ASP A 283 -1.48 -10.76 -7.77
CA ASP A 283 -1.48 -10.72 -6.30
C ASP A 283 -1.05 -12.08 -5.74
N GLN A 284 -1.54 -13.18 -6.31
CA GLN A 284 -1.11 -14.53 -5.95
C GLN A 284 0.39 -14.74 -6.22
N THR A 285 0.90 -14.27 -7.35
CA THR A 285 2.34 -14.36 -7.70
C THR A 285 3.18 -13.57 -6.72
N VAL A 286 2.78 -12.32 -6.41
CA VAL A 286 3.46 -11.46 -5.43
C VAL A 286 3.48 -12.12 -4.06
N ALA A 287 2.33 -12.62 -3.61
CA ALA A 287 2.18 -13.30 -2.33
C ALA A 287 3.10 -14.53 -2.23
N ALA A 288 3.18 -15.33 -3.30
CA ALA A 288 4.06 -16.50 -3.35
C ALA A 288 5.55 -16.12 -3.27
N VAL A 289 5.99 -15.13 -4.06
CA VAL A 289 7.40 -14.67 -4.03
C VAL A 289 7.76 -14.06 -2.69
N ALA A 290 6.89 -13.20 -2.14
CA ALA A 290 7.11 -12.61 -0.83
C ALA A 290 7.14 -13.66 0.27
N SER A 291 6.25 -14.67 0.22
CA SER A 291 6.26 -15.78 1.18
C SER A 291 7.60 -16.53 1.18
N LEU A 292 8.16 -16.78 -0.01
CA LEU A 292 9.46 -17.45 -0.16
C LEU A 292 10.61 -16.59 0.39
N LEU A 293 10.66 -15.31 0.01
CA LEU A 293 11.68 -14.37 0.45
C LEU A 293 11.66 -14.18 1.98
N PHE A 294 10.48 -13.94 2.55
CA PHE A 294 10.35 -13.67 3.97
C PHE A 294 10.37 -14.93 4.84
N GLY A 295 10.13 -16.12 4.26
CA GLY A 295 9.93 -17.34 5.03
C GLY A 295 8.70 -17.25 5.94
N ALA A 296 7.67 -16.51 5.51
CA ALA A 296 6.42 -16.29 6.24
C ALA A 296 5.23 -16.51 5.32
N GLN A 297 4.06 -16.87 5.84
CA GLN A 297 2.85 -16.99 5.01
C GLN A 297 2.30 -15.60 4.70
N ILE A 298 2.27 -15.26 3.41
CA ILE A 298 1.64 -14.06 2.86
C ILE A 298 0.64 -14.53 1.80
N THR A 299 -0.60 -14.08 1.90
CA THR A 299 -1.68 -14.44 0.97
C THR A 299 -1.98 -13.30 0.00
N GLU A 300 -2.76 -13.58 -1.04
CA GLU A 300 -3.28 -12.56 -1.97
C GLU A 300 -4.01 -11.40 -1.24
N GLN A 301 -4.63 -11.67 -0.08
CA GLN A 301 -5.32 -10.66 0.74
C GLN A 301 -4.38 -9.75 1.54
N ASP A 302 -3.10 -10.11 1.58
CA ASP A 302 -2.02 -9.35 2.20
C ASP A 302 -1.26 -8.50 1.17
N VAL A 303 -1.62 -8.62 -0.11
CA VAL A 303 -1.10 -7.78 -1.18
C VAL A 303 -1.97 -6.53 -1.31
N LEU A 304 -1.41 -5.41 -0.89
CA LEU A 304 -2.01 -4.08 -0.94
C LEU A 304 -1.62 -3.42 -2.26
N THR A 305 -2.48 -3.56 -3.25
CA THR A 305 -2.32 -2.92 -4.55
C THR A 305 -2.73 -1.46 -4.48
N MET A 306 -2.14 -0.61 -5.33
CA MET A 306 -2.89 0.61 -5.66
C MET A 306 -4.18 0.16 -6.27
N VAL A 307 -5.26 0.78 -5.84
CA VAL A 307 -6.42 0.95 -6.69
C VAL A 307 -6.10 2.22 -7.50
N PRO A 308 -5.46 2.12 -8.69
CA PRO A 308 -5.61 3.21 -9.65
C PRO A 308 -7.11 3.41 -9.85
N LEU A 309 -7.52 4.55 -10.38
CA LEU A 309 -8.83 4.68 -11.04
C LEU A 309 -8.85 3.77 -12.30
N SER A 310 -8.63 2.47 -12.14
CA SER A 310 -8.95 1.43 -13.11
C SER A 310 -10.38 0.98 -12.88
N ARG A 311 -10.90 0.15 -13.78
CA ARG A 311 -12.25 -0.44 -13.76
C ARG A 311 -12.72 -0.92 -12.37
N ALA A 312 -11.82 -1.48 -11.54
CA ALA A 312 -12.12 -1.86 -10.15
C ALA A 312 -12.29 -0.68 -9.18
N GLY A 313 -11.53 0.39 -9.37
CA GLY A 313 -11.68 1.66 -8.65
C GLY A 313 -13.00 2.35 -9.00
N ILE A 314 -13.39 2.36 -10.28
CA ILE A 314 -14.67 2.94 -10.73
C ILE A 314 -15.86 2.13 -10.21
N VAL A 315 -15.76 0.80 -10.21
CA VAL A 315 -16.73 -0.10 -9.55
C VAL A 315 -16.91 0.25 -8.05
N PHE A 316 -15.81 0.53 -7.34
CA PHE A 316 -15.86 0.99 -5.95
C PHE A 316 -16.39 2.42 -5.82
N GLU A 317 -16.15 3.31 -6.80
CA GLU A 317 -16.66 4.69 -6.79
C GLU A 317 -18.17 4.76 -7.07
N ILE A 318 -18.69 3.97 -7.99
CA ILE A 318 -20.13 3.81 -8.22
C ILE A 318 -20.79 3.38 -6.91
N GLY A 319 -20.23 2.38 -6.23
CA GLY A 319 -20.70 1.95 -4.92
C GLY A 319 -20.67 3.05 -3.86
N ASN A 320 -19.60 3.84 -3.78
CA ASN A 320 -19.50 4.97 -2.84
C ASN A 320 -20.49 6.11 -3.14
N ALA A 321 -20.70 6.44 -4.41
CA ALA A 321 -21.64 7.46 -4.83
C ALA A 321 -23.08 7.04 -4.45
N ILE A 322 -23.44 5.77 -4.67
CA ILE A 322 -24.70 5.16 -4.21
C ILE A 322 -24.84 5.29 -2.67
N GLN A 323 -23.79 4.92 -1.93
CA GLN A 323 -23.78 4.99 -0.46
C GLN A 323 -23.88 6.43 0.07
N LYS A 324 -23.44 7.43 -0.68
CA LYS A 324 -23.58 8.86 -0.34
C LYS A 324 -24.86 9.49 -0.86
N GLY A 325 -25.56 8.84 -1.78
CA GLY A 325 -26.80 9.35 -2.38
C GLY A 325 -26.55 10.32 -3.53
N ASP A 326 -25.35 10.29 -4.09
CA ASP A 326 -24.92 11.18 -5.17
C ASP A 326 -25.23 10.52 -6.52
N ALA A 327 -26.50 10.65 -6.94
CA ALA A 327 -26.99 10.06 -8.18
C ALA A 327 -26.25 10.59 -9.41
N ALA A 328 -25.96 11.90 -9.44
CA ALA A 328 -25.28 12.55 -10.55
C ALA A 328 -23.87 11.99 -10.74
N ARG A 329 -23.11 11.84 -9.64
CA ARG A 329 -21.78 11.22 -9.71
C ARG A 329 -21.84 9.75 -10.11
N ALA A 330 -22.78 8.98 -9.55
CA ALA A 330 -22.93 7.56 -9.90
C ALA A 330 -23.25 7.38 -11.39
N ILE A 331 -24.15 8.19 -11.94
CA ILE A 331 -24.50 8.19 -13.37
C ILE A 331 -23.29 8.58 -14.23
N GLY A 332 -22.58 9.66 -13.89
CA GLY A 332 -21.40 10.07 -14.66
C GLY A 332 -20.30 9.01 -14.70
N LEU A 333 -20.09 8.28 -13.61
CA LEU A 333 -19.14 7.16 -13.55
C LEU A 333 -19.59 5.97 -14.41
N ILE A 334 -20.89 5.67 -14.43
CA ILE A 334 -21.46 4.61 -15.28
C ILE A 334 -21.32 4.98 -16.76
N ASP A 335 -21.65 6.22 -17.13
CA ASP A 335 -21.55 6.68 -18.52
C ASP A 335 -20.12 6.62 -19.02
N GLN A 336 -19.15 7.03 -18.19
CA GLN A 336 -17.73 6.91 -18.51
C GLN A 336 -17.33 5.44 -18.77
N GLN A 337 -17.86 4.47 -18.03
CA GLN A 337 -17.58 3.05 -18.28
C GLN A 337 -18.22 2.56 -19.57
N LEU A 338 -19.48 2.91 -19.82
CA LEU A 338 -20.18 2.53 -21.06
C LEU A 338 -19.47 3.12 -22.30
N GLU A 339 -18.98 4.36 -22.23
CA GLU A 339 -18.21 5.02 -23.29
C GLU A 339 -16.85 4.36 -23.53
N GLN A 340 -16.25 3.80 -22.48
CA GLN A 340 -15.02 2.99 -22.56
C GLN A 340 -15.27 1.56 -23.08
N GLY A 341 -16.50 1.24 -23.48
CA GLY A 341 -16.89 -0.06 -24.04
C GLY A 341 -17.15 -1.15 -23.01
N GLU A 342 -17.38 -0.79 -21.73
CA GLU A 342 -17.73 -1.77 -20.71
C GLU A 342 -19.16 -2.29 -20.87
N SER A 343 -19.35 -3.57 -20.51
CA SER A 343 -20.67 -4.18 -20.51
C SER A 343 -21.50 -3.66 -19.34
N ALA A 344 -22.73 -3.20 -19.61
CA ALA A 344 -23.68 -2.81 -18.56
C ALA A 344 -23.95 -3.95 -17.57
N VAL A 345 -23.95 -5.20 -18.04
CA VAL A 345 -24.07 -6.41 -17.21
C VAL A 345 -22.84 -6.58 -16.31
N ALA A 346 -21.64 -6.27 -16.80
CA ALA A 346 -20.43 -6.30 -15.98
C ALA A 346 -20.47 -5.20 -14.90
N ILE A 347 -20.88 -3.98 -15.28
CA ILE A 347 -21.00 -2.84 -14.36
C ILE A 347 -21.95 -3.16 -13.20
N ILE A 348 -23.18 -3.60 -13.49
CA ILE A 348 -24.18 -3.88 -12.45
C ILE A 348 -23.74 -5.00 -11.51
N ARG A 349 -23.13 -6.08 -12.04
CA ARG A 349 -22.70 -7.24 -11.26
C ARG A 349 -21.45 -7.00 -10.44
N ALA A 350 -20.53 -6.16 -10.92
CA ALA A 350 -19.31 -5.83 -10.22
C ALA A 350 -19.51 -4.73 -9.16
N SER A 351 -20.40 -3.76 -9.40
CA SER A 351 -20.52 -2.55 -8.57
C SER A 351 -21.83 -2.40 -7.82
N ILE A 352 -22.96 -2.40 -8.54
CA ILE A 352 -24.26 -2.02 -7.98
C ILE A 352 -24.81 -3.15 -7.11
N ILE A 353 -24.85 -4.38 -7.63
CA ILE A 353 -25.34 -5.56 -6.89
C ILE A 353 -24.58 -5.76 -5.58
N PRO A 354 -23.23 -5.84 -5.56
CA PRO A 354 -22.50 -6.05 -4.31
C PRO A 354 -22.71 -4.91 -3.32
N THR A 355 -22.81 -3.66 -3.80
CA THR A 355 -23.04 -2.49 -2.93
C THR A 355 -24.40 -2.55 -2.26
N VAL A 356 -25.48 -2.73 -3.04
CA VAL A 356 -26.86 -2.78 -2.50
C VAL A 356 -27.03 -3.99 -1.58
N ARG A 357 -26.46 -5.14 -1.96
CA ARG A 357 -26.47 -6.35 -1.12
C ARG A 357 -25.76 -6.14 0.21
N ASN A 358 -24.56 -5.56 0.21
CA ASN A 358 -23.81 -5.34 1.45
C ASN A 358 -24.50 -4.30 2.35
N LEU A 359 -25.13 -3.28 1.78
CA LEU A 359 -25.95 -2.31 2.52
C LEU A 359 -27.18 -2.97 3.16
N PHE A 360 -27.87 -3.82 2.40
CA PHE A 360 -29.00 -4.61 2.90
C PHE A 360 -28.57 -5.52 4.06
N MET A 361 -27.49 -6.29 3.88
CA MET A 361 -26.93 -7.16 4.92
C MET A 361 -26.56 -6.36 6.17
N ALA A 362 -25.85 -5.24 6.01
CA ALA A 362 -25.50 -4.35 7.11
C ALA A 362 -26.75 -3.86 7.86
N LYS A 363 -27.81 -3.50 7.14
CA LYS A 363 -29.06 -3.02 7.74
C LYS A 363 -29.82 -4.11 8.47
N VAL A 364 -29.87 -5.33 7.94
CA VAL A 364 -30.45 -6.49 8.62
C VAL A 364 -29.65 -6.86 9.86
N THR A 365 -28.30 -6.82 9.80
CA THR A 365 -27.47 -7.09 10.98
C THR A 365 -27.67 -6.06 12.08
N GLU A 366 -27.90 -4.80 11.73
CA GLU A 366 -28.19 -3.71 12.66
C GLU A 366 -29.59 -3.82 13.26
N GLU A 367 -30.64 -3.85 12.43
CA GLU A 367 -32.03 -3.68 12.87
C GLU A 367 -32.67 -5.00 13.33
N THR A 368 -32.33 -6.12 12.70
CA THR A 368 -32.96 -7.43 12.99
C THR A 368 -32.10 -8.25 13.95
N LEU A 369 -30.81 -8.39 13.66
CA LEU A 369 -29.90 -9.24 14.46
C LEU A 369 -29.29 -8.49 15.66
N LYS A 370 -29.52 -7.17 15.76
CA LYS A 370 -29.08 -6.31 16.87
C LYS A 370 -27.58 -6.41 17.16
N VAL A 371 -26.77 -6.55 16.11
CA VAL A 371 -25.31 -6.67 16.22
C VAL A 371 -24.70 -5.30 16.55
N PRO A 372 -23.77 -5.19 17.53
CA PRO A 372 -23.16 -3.91 17.92
C PRO A 372 -22.32 -3.30 16.79
N THR A 373 -22.58 -2.04 16.44
CA THR A 373 -22.03 -1.36 15.24
C THR A 373 -20.77 -0.50 15.50
N GLY A 374 -20.21 -0.57 16.72
CA GLY A 374 -19.14 0.31 17.19
C GLY A 374 -17.77 0.06 16.58
N ASN A 375 -16.99 -0.86 17.15
CA ASN A 375 -15.65 -1.20 16.65
C ASN A 375 -15.64 -2.56 15.92
N TYR A 376 -14.68 -2.72 15.00
CA TYR A 376 -14.60 -3.89 14.12
C TYR A 376 -14.50 -5.21 14.89
N GLN A 377 -13.70 -5.26 15.96
CA GLN A 377 -13.52 -6.49 16.74
C GLN A 377 -14.80 -6.91 17.47
N ALA A 378 -15.53 -5.95 18.04
CA ALA A 378 -16.81 -6.20 18.69
C ALA A 378 -17.87 -6.65 17.69
N PHE A 379 -17.92 -6.02 16.51
CA PHE A 379 -18.84 -6.39 15.43
C PHE A 379 -18.54 -7.80 14.92
N ALA A 380 -17.28 -8.10 14.58
CA ALA A 380 -16.85 -9.41 14.12
C ALA A 380 -17.15 -10.51 15.15
N GLY A 381 -16.79 -10.27 16.41
CA GLY A 381 -17.03 -11.21 17.50
C GLY A 381 -18.51 -11.44 17.80
N ALA A 382 -19.38 -10.45 17.54
CA ALA A 382 -20.82 -10.61 17.68
C ALA A 382 -21.44 -11.38 16.51
N LEU A 383 -20.96 -11.14 15.28
CA LEU A 383 -21.37 -11.91 14.10
C LEU A 383 -21.00 -13.39 14.22
N ASP A 384 -19.80 -13.70 14.72
CA ASP A 384 -19.36 -15.09 14.88
C ASP A 384 -20.18 -15.87 15.93
N ARG A 385 -20.81 -15.18 16.87
CA ARG A 385 -21.67 -15.77 17.92
C ARG A 385 -23.11 -15.99 17.48
N LEU A 386 -23.50 -15.50 16.29
CA LEU A 386 -24.86 -15.70 15.79
C LEU A 386 -25.15 -17.20 15.55
N PRO A 387 -26.41 -17.63 15.69
CA PRO A 387 -26.83 -18.96 15.27
C PRO A 387 -26.40 -19.27 13.82
N GLU A 388 -26.14 -20.54 13.51
CA GLU A 388 -25.71 -20.95 12.16
C GLU A 388 -26.71 -20.51 11.08
N PHE A 389 -28.01 -20.60 11.36
CA PHE A 389 -29.08 -20.13 10.48
C PHE A 389 -28.93 -18.65 10.10
N ASP A 390 -28.61 -17.78 11.06
CA ASP A 390 -28.44 -16.35 10.84
C ASP A 390 -27.12 -16.01 10.13
N ARG A 391 -26.14 -16.91 10.17
CA ARG A 391 -24.85 -16.77 9.48
C ARG A 391 -24.86 -17.33 8.06
N ALA A 392 -25.70 -18.32 7.78
CA ALA A 392 -25.66 -19.11 6.53
C ALA A 392 -25.83 -18.29 5.26
N TRP A 393 -26.61 -17.19 5.31
CA TRP A 393 -26.88 -16.32 4.17
C TRP A 393 -25.94 -15.10 4.10
N LEU A 394 -25.09 -14.90 5.09
CA LEU A 394 -24.08 -13.85 5.09
C LEU A 394 -22.87 -14.24 4.21
N PRO A 395 -22.09 -13.27 3.70
CA PRO A 395 -20.92 -13.55 2.88
C PRO A 395 -19.97 -14.47 3.64
N GLN A 396 -19.52 -15.58 3.02
CA GLN A 396 -18.61 -16.54 3.64
C GLN A 396 -17.19 -16.36 3.10
N LYS A 397 -16.18 -16.61 3.95
CA LYS A 397 -14.79 -16.77 3.52
C LYS A 397 -14.62 -18.15 2.89
N LYS A 398 -13.69 -18.29 1.93
CA LYS A 398 -13.33 -19.60 1.35
C LYS A 398 -12.79 -20.58 2.39
N THR A 399 -12.23 -20.07 3.50
CA THR A 399 -11.69 -20.84 4.63
C THR A 399 -12.76 -21.20 5.68
N GLY A 400 -14.03 -20.88 5.44
CA GLY A 400 -15.12 -20.99 6.42
C GLY A 400 -15.27 -19.75 7.30
N GLY A 401 -16.49 -19.52 7.78
CA GLY A 401 -16.86 -18.38 8.62
C GLY A 401 -17.25 -17.13 7.82
N VAL A 402 -17.93 -16.19 8.49
CA VAL A 402 -18.48 -14.99 7.85
C VAL A 402 -17.35 -14.05 7.42
N ASN A 403 -17.39 -13.57 6.18
CA ASN A 403 -16.60 -12.46 5.70
C ASN A 403 -17.22 -11.15 6.22
N VAL A 404 -16.78 -10.75 7.42
CA VAL A 404 -17.31 -9.60 8.18
C VAL A 404 -16.99 -8.26 7.50
N TYR A 405 -15.85 -8.15 6.82
CA TYR A 405 -15.31 -6.87 6.37
C TYR A 405 -16.22 -6.10 5.39
N PRO A 406 -16.80 -6.71 4.33
CA PRO A 406 -17.72 -6.02 3.43
C PRO A 406 -19.00 -5.51 4.11
N ILE A 407 -19.51 -6.24 5.12
CA ILE A 407 -20.69 -5.83 5.88
C ILE A 407 -20.33 -4.64 6.78
N PHE A 408 -19.22 -4.74 7.52
CA PHE A 408 -18.77 -3.69 8.43
C PHE A 408 -18.54 -2.35 7.70
N LEU A 409 -17.91 -2.37 6.53
CA LEU A 409 -17.72 -1.16 5.73
C LEU A 409 -19.04 -0.53 5.27
N ALA A 410 -20.05 -1.35 4.96
CA ALA A 410 -21.35 -0.89 4.50
C ALA A 410 -22.22 -0.30 5.62
N MET A 411 -21.91 -0.56 6.90
CA MET A 411 -22.67 -0.09 8.07
C MET A 411 -22.91 1.43 8.05
N ARG A 412 -21.85 2.21 7.78
CA ARG A 412 -21.95 3.67 7.74
C ARG A 412 -22.91 4.14 6.64
N GLY A 413 -22.86 3.52 5.47
CA GLY A 413 -23.77 3.83 4.36
C GLY A 413 -25.20 3.37 4.63
N ALA A 414 -25.38 2.22 5.27
CA ALA A 414 -26.68 1.61 5.54
C ALA A 414 -27.55 2.46 6.49
N SER A 415 -26.92 3.25 7.37
CA SER A 415 -27.61 4.19 8.27
C SER A 415 -28.52 5.19 7.52
N ALA A 416 -28.19 5.53 6.27
CA ALA A 416 -28.95 6.46 5.44
C ALA A 416 -30.19 5.84 4.77
N PHE A 417 -30.41 4.54 4.94
CA PHE A 417 -31.52 3.81 4.33
C PHE A 417 -32.46 3.23 5.40
N THR A 418 -33.67 2.87 4.99
CA THR A 418 -34.54 1.98 5.76
C THR A 418 -34.40 0.55 5.25
N LEU A 419 -34.72 -0.45 6.07
CA LEU A 419 -34.75 -1.84 5.60
C LEU A 419 -35.69 -2.00 4.39
N ALA A 420 -36.90 -1.42 4.46
CA ALA A 420 -37.84 -1.42 3.34
C ALA A 420 -37.29 -0.75 2.06
N GLY A 421 -36.55 0.35 2.22
CA GLY A 421 -35.89 1.02 1.09
C GLY A 421 -34.81 0.14 0.45
N LEU A 422 -34.00 -0.56 1.25
CA LEU A 422 -32.99 -1.48 0.73
C LEU A 422 -33.61 -2.73 0.11
N THR A 423 -34.75 -3.22 0.61
CA THR A 423 -35.53 -4.29 -0.05
C THR A 423 -35.98 -3.83 -1.45
N ALA A 424 -36.57 -2.65 -1.56
CA ALA A 424 -36.97 -2.08 -2.85
C ALA A 424 -35.77 -1.87 -3.80
N ALA A 425 -34.61 -1.45 -3.26
CA ALA A 425 -33.38 -1.32 -4.03
C ALA A 425 -32.86 -2.68 -4.55
N MET A 426 -32.95 -3.75 -3.75
CA MET A 426 -32.62 -5.11 -4.16
C MET A 426 -33.54 -5.59 -5.30
N GLU A 427 -34.85 -5.36 -5.19
CA GLU A 427 -35.83 -5.69 -6.23
C GLU A 427 -35.60 -4.89 -7.53
N ALA A 428 -35.30 -3.60 -7.42
CA ALA A 428 -34.91 -2.75 -8.56
C ALA A 428 -33.65 -3.28 -9.24
N THR A 429 -32.65 -3.68 -8.45
CA THR A 429 -31.41 -4.25 -8.97
C THR A 429 -31.66 -5.57 -9.70
N HIS A 430 -32.53 -6.44 -9.17
CA HIS A 430 -32.91 -7.68 -9.83
C HIS A 430 -33.63 -7.44 -11.17
N ARG A 431 -34.61 -6.53 -11.19
CA ARG A 431 -35.31 -6.14 -12.43
C ARG A 431 -34.36 -5.57 -13.47
N ALA A 432 -33.40 -4.75 -13.06
CA ALA A 432 -32.41 -4.18 -13.95
C ALA A 432 -31.43 -5.23 -14.52
N ASP A 433 -30.93 -6.16 -13.70
CA ASP A 433 -30.06 -7.26 -14.19
C ASP A 433 -30.81 -8.16 -15.19
N GLN A 434 -32.09 -8.44 -14.93
CA GLN A 434 -32.95 -9.16 -15.89
C GLN A 434 -33.12 -8.36 -17.18
N ALA A 435 -33.49 -7.09 -17.10
CA ALA A 435 -33.74 -6.25 -18.28
C ALA A 435 -32.50 -6.12 -19.20
N LEU A 436 -31.30 -6.01 -18.61
CA LEU A 436 -30.03 -5.94 -19.35
C LEU A 436 -29.71 -7.21 -20.15
N VAL A 437 -30.31 -8.35 -19.79
CA VAL A 437 -30.07 -9.65 -20.43
C VAL A 437 -31.23 -10.06 -21.33
N THR A 438 -32.47 -9.71 -20.99
CA THR A 438 -33.67 -10.24 -21.64
C THR A 438 -34.37 -9.25 -22.56
N THR A 439 -33.94 -7.97 -22.60
CA THR A 439 -34.59 -6.92 -23.40
C THR A 439 -33.60 -6.24 -24.35
N GLY A 440 -34.11 -5.63 -25.42
CA GLY A 440 -33.33 -4.78 -26.33
C GLY A 440 -33.37 -3.29 -25.95
N LEU A 441 -33.71 -2.96 -24.70
CA LEU A 441 -33.76 -1.58 -24.22
C LEU A 441 -32.35 -0.99 -24.10
N ASP A 442 -32.24 0.34 -24.14
CA ASP A 442 -30.96 1.02 -23.97
C ASP A 442 -30.37 0.73 -22.56
N ASN A 443 -29.21 0.08 -22.56
CA ASN A 443 -28.46 -0.26 -21.37
C ASN A 443 -28.17 0.95 -20.47
N ARG A 444 -27.90 2.12 -21.06
CA ARG A 444 -27.64 3.36 -20.34
C ARG A 444 -28.89 3.79 -19.58
N LEU A 445 -30.05 3.75 -20.24
CA LEU A 445 -31.34 4.11 -19.65
C LEU A 445 -31.71 3.17 -18.49
N ILE A 446 -31.46 1.85 -18.63
CA ILE A 446 -31.70 0.87 -17.57
C ILE A 446 -30.86 1.20 -16.32
N LEU A 447 -29.56 1.45 -16.50
CA LEU A 447 -28.65 1.73 -15.39
C LEU A 447 -28.94 3.09 -14.73
N HIS A 448 -29.27 4.13 -15.51
CA HIS A 448 -29.63 5.45 -14.97
C HIS A 448 -30.89 5.37 -14.11
N ARG A 449 -31.93 4.68 -14.60
CA ARG A 449 -33.17 4.45 -13.85
C ARG A 449 -32.89 3.69 -12.56
N LEU A 450 -32.06 2.65 -12.61
CA LEU A 450 -31.68 1.89 -11.42
C LEU A 450 -31.03 2.79 -10.35
N ILE A 451 -30.08 3.65 -10.73
CA ILE A 451 -29.43 4.56 -9.79
C ILE A 451 -30.44 5.54 -9.17
N ALA A 452 -31.39 6.07 -9.95
CA ALA A 452 -32.45 6.93 -9.45
C ALA A 452 -33.35 6.21 -8.45
N GLU A 453 -33.76 4.96 -8.74
CA GLU A 453 -34.58 4.14 -7.84
C GLU A 453 -33.84 3.82 -6.52
N ILE A 454 -32.54 3.50 -6.59
CA ILE A 454 -31.72 3.25 -5.38
C ILE A 454 -31.55 4.52 -4.54
N THR A 455 -31.30 5.67 -5.17
CA THR A 455 -31.12 6.92 -4.43
C THR A 455 -32.42 7.45 -3.83
N ALA A 456 -33.56 7.23 -4.49
CA ALA A 456 -34.88 7.54 -3.95
C ALA A 456 -35.26 6.69 -2.72
N ALA A 457 -34.68 5.49 -2.58
CA ALA A 457 -34.89 4.61 -1.44
C ALA A 457 -34.19 5.06 -0.14
N ARG A 458 -33.39 6.13 -0.18
CA ARG A 458 -32.77 6.75 1.01
C ARG A 458 -33.81 7.47 1.86
N ARG A 459 -33.53 7.57 3.16
CA ARG A 459 -34.31 8.44 4.04
C ARG A 459 -34.22 9.89 3.53
N LYS A 460 -35.36 10.53 3.30
CA LYS A 460 -35.41 11.99 3.11
C LYS A 460 -34.93 12.62 4.42
N LYS A 461 -33.96 13.53 4.34
CA LYS A 461 -33.55 14.35 5.48
C LYS A 461 -34.71 15.22 5.95
#